data_AF-A0A090GE42-F1
#
_entry.id   AF-A0A090GE42-F1
#
_cell.length_a   1.000
_cell.length_b   1.000
_cell.length_c   1.000
_cell.angle_alpha   90.00
_cell.angle_beta   90.00
_cell.angle_gamma   90.00
#
_symmetry.space_group_name_H-M   'P 1'
#
loop_
_entity.id
_entity.type
_entity.pdbx_description
1 polymer ?
#
loop_
_entity_poly.entity_id
_entity_poly.type
_entity_poly.pdbx_seq_one_letter_code
_entity_poly.pdbx_strand_id
1 'polypeptide(L)'
;MDLARRRAAAETRIFALQQARGVALLDGKSFDSRELTALETELDAITAAEGEEARRSREVAIAAEKARLTGLREKLAKRNTERLEAAAKAEQAARDLCEALKLWAALNGDAADLVRALNPQSGPKRSAGLLDRNETEIRMSRFLANVMKPLTGIGRKLGPITFPDYWNRFDGEWAKIERSLTEPEIQSALKGPDAW
;
A
#
# COMPACT_ATOMS: atom_id res chain seq x y z
N MET A 1 27.86 -13.28 -41.06
CA MET A 1 27.93 -11.96 -41.72
C MET A 1 26.58 -11.30 -41.52
N ASP A 2 26.53 -10.12 -40.92
CA ASP A 2 25.29 -9.37 -40.61
C ASP A 2 24.47 -9.07 -41.89
N LEU A 3 23.14 -9.15 -41.82
CA LEU A 3 22.23 -8.87 -42.95
C LEU A 3 22.44 -7.45 -43.48
N ALA A 4 22.67 -6.47 -42.60
CA ALA A 4 22.98 -5.10 -42.99
C ALA A 4 24.28 -5.01 -43.82
N ARG A 5 25.30 -5.79 -43.44
CA ARG A 5 26.57 -5.86 -44.17
C ARG A 5 26.45 -6.59 -45.51
N ARG A 6 25.61 -7.63 -45.58
CA ARG A 6 25.29 -8.33 -46.84
C ARG A 6 24.48 -7.45 -47.79
N ARG A 7 23.49 -6.73 -47.28
CA ARG A 7 22.68 -5.75 -48.02
C ARG A 7 23.54 -4.65 -48.64
N ALA A 8 24.38 -3.99 -47.82
CA ALA A 8 25.27 -2.94 -48.31
C ALA A 8 26.25 -3.44 -49.39
N ALA A 9 26.76 -4.67 -49.24
CA ALA A 9 27.62 -5.29 -50.25
C ALA A 9 26.86 -5.61 -51.55
N ALA A 10 25.64 -6.14 -51.46
CA ALA A 10 24.79 -6.43 -52.61
C ALA A 10 24.37 -5.15 -53.35
N GLU A 11 23.92 -4.11 -52.64
CA GLU A 11 23.56 -2.80 -53.21
C GLU A 11 24.74 -2.15 -53.95
N THR A 12 25.94 -2.17 -53.33
CA THR A 12 27.17 -1.64 -53.96
C THR A 12 27.51 -2.40 -55.24
N ARG A 13 27.35 -3.74 -55.23
CA ARG A 13 27.69 -4.60 -56.37
C ARG A 13 26.66 -4.48 -57.51
N ILE A 14 25.38 -4.39 -57.17
CA ILE A 14 24.27 -4.10 -58.12
C ILE A 14 24.53 -2.79 -58.83
N PHE A 15 24.87 -1.72 -58.10
CA PHE A 15 25.16 -0.41 -58.67
C PHE A 15 26.32 -0.47 -59.68
N ALA A 16 27.42 -1.14 -59.33
CA ALA A 16 28.55 -1.32 -60.22
C ALA A 16 28.19 -2.14 -61.49
N LEU A 17 27.39 -3.19 -61.35
CA LEU A 17 26.93 -4.02 -62.47
C LEU A 17 25.94 -3.26 -63.38
N GLN A 18 25.09 -2.40 -62.82
CA GLN A 18 24.19 -1.53 -63.59
C GLN A 18 24.97 -0.50 -64.41
N GLN A 19 26.02 0.10 -63.84
CA GLN A 19 26.92 0.99 -64.59
C GLN A 19 27.63 0.24 -65.73
N ALA A 20 28.17 -0.95 -65.45
CA ALA A 20 28.81 -1.79 -66.46
C ALA A 20 27.85 -2.21 -67.60
N ARG A 21 26.58 -2.51 -67.26
CA ARG A 21 25.53 -2.78 -68.25
C ARG A 21 25.24 -1.56 -69.12
N GLY A 22 25.20 -0.36 -68.54
CA GLY A 22 25.01 0.89 -69.27
C GLY A 22 26.14 1.18 -70.26
N VAL A 23 27.40 0.96 -69.85
CA VAL A 23 28.56 1.09 -70.75
C VAL A 23 28.51 0.06 -71.87
N ALA A 24 28.22 -1.20 -71.57
CA ALA A 24 28.11 -2.25 -72.59
C ALA A 24 27.02 -1.94 -73.63
N LEU A 25 25.88 -1.38 -73.21
CA LEU A 25 24.80 -0.96 -74.09
C LEU A 25 25.23 0.17 -75.04
N LEU A 26 25.94 1.19 -74.54
CA LEU A 26 26.45 2.30 -75.35
C LEU A 26 27.52 1.83 -76.35
N ASP A 27 28.35 0.86 -75.94
CA ASP A 27 29.40 0.26 -76.76
C ASP A 27 28.88 -0.79 -77.78
N GLY A 28 27.58 -1.12 -77.77
CA GLY A 28 27.01 -2.17 -78.61
C GLY A 28 27.47 -3.60 -78.25
N LYS A 29 27.95 -3.81 -77.02
CA LYS A 29 28.44 -5.10 -76.51
C LYS A 29 27.34 -5.83 -75.72
N SER A 30 27.38 -7.17 -75.73
CA SER A 30 26.51 -7.98 -74.88
C SER A 30 26.95 -7.92 -73.41
N PHE A 31 25.99 -7.91 -72.48
CA PHE A 31 26.21 -7.95 -71.03
C PHE A 31 25.56 -9.20 -70.41
N ASP A 32 26.27 -9.92 -69.54
CA ASP A 32 25.70 -11.04 -68.79
C ASP A 32 24.97 -10.54 -67.53
N SER A 33 23.65 -10.63 -67.53
CA SER A 33 22.80 -10.16 -66.44
C SER A 33 22.64 -11.15 -65.29
N ARG A 34 23.19 -12.37 -65.36
CA ARG A 34 22.95 -13.43 -64.36
C ARG A 34 23.36 -13.00 -62.95
N GLU A 35 24.53 -12.37 -62.79
CA GLU A 35 25.00 -11.89 -61.49
C GLU A 35 24.12 -10.77 -60.94
N LEU A 36 23.70 -9.84 -61.81
CA LEU A 36 22.80 -8.75 -61.43
C LEU A 36 21.45 -9.28 -60.94
N THR A 37 20.82 -10.17 -61.70
CA THR A 37 19.53 -10.79 -61.33
C THR A 37 19.65 -11.62 -60.05
N ALA A 38 20.77 -12.33 -59.84
CA ALA A 38 21.00 -13.09 -58.62
C ALA A 38 21.10 -12.18 -57.38
N LEU A 39 21.80 -11.04 -57.49
CA LEU A 39 21.94 -10.08 -56.40
C LEU A 39 20.64 -9.32 -56.12
N GLU A 40 19.87 -8.97 -57.15
CA GLU A 40 18.53 -8.37 -56.99
C GLU A 40 17.59 -9.35 -56.25
N THR A 41 17.61 -10.63 -56.63
CA THR A 41 16.86 -11.68 -55.93
C THR A 41 17.32 -11.87 -54.48
N GLU A 42 18.64 -11.78 -54.23
CA GLU A 42 19.18 -11.82 -52.87
C GLU A 42 18.73 -10.61 -52.03
N LEU A 43 18.69 -9.41 -52.60
CA LEU A 43 18.23 -8.20 -51.93
C LEU A 43 16.74 -8.29 -51.55
N ASP A 44 15.91 -8.81 -52.45
CA ASP A 44 14.50 -9.08 -52.18
C ASP A 44 14.33 -10.10 -51.05
N ALA A 45 15.13 -11.17 -51.04
CA ALA A 45 15.12 -12.16 -49.98
C ALA A 45 15.58 -11.59 -48.63
N ILE A 46 16.59 -10.72 -48.61
CA ILE A 46 17.05 -10.01 -47.40
C ILE A 46 15.94 -9.09 -46.89
N THR A 47 15.30 -8.31 -47.76
CA THR A 47 14.21 -7.40 -47.39
C THR A 47 13.02 -8.16 -46.80
N ALA A 48 12.65 -9.30 -47.41
CA ALA A 48 11.61 -10.18 -46.88
C ALA A 48 11.98 -10.77 -45.51
N ALA A 49 13.24 -11.15 -45.31
CA ALA A 49 13.73 -11.65 -44.03
C ALA A 49 13.71 -10.57 -42.93
N GLU A 50 14.16 -9.35 -43.21
CA GLU A 50 14.10 -8.20 -42.29
C GLU A 50 12.65 -7.85 -41.90
N GLY A 51 11.73 -7.89 -42.88
CA GLY A 51 10.29 -7.66 -42.65
C GLY A 51 9.66 -8.71 -41.73
N GLU A 52 10.00 -9.98 -41.92
CA GLU A 52 9.53 -11.09 -41.09
C GLU A 52 10.15 -11.05 -39.68
N GLU A 53 11.43 -10.70 -39.54
CA GLU A 53 12.07 -10.49 -38.24
C GLU A 53 11.40 -9.35 -37.48
N ALA A 54 11.10 -8.23 -38.14
CA ALA A 54 10.36 -7.11 -37.55
C ALA A 54 8.92 -7.47 -37.18
N ARG A 55 8.26 -8.35 -37.94
CA ARG A 55 6.93 -8.89 -37.55
C ARG A 55 7.03 -9.73 -36.29
N ARG A 56 7.96 -10.69 -36.24
CA ARG A 56 8.17 -11.56 -35.08
C ARG A 56 8.54 -10.79 -33.82
N SER A 57 9.44 -9.81 -33.92
CA SER A 57 9.84 -8.99 -32.77
C SER A 57 8.67 -8.18 -32.20
N ARG A 58 7.79 -7.64 -33.06
CA ARG A 58 6.55 -6.97 -32.64
C ARG A 58 5.59 -7.93 -31.96
N GLU A 59 5.39 -9.14 -32.49
CA GLU A 59 4.51 -10.15 -31.89
C GLU A 59 5.00 -10.58 -30.50
N VAL A 60 6.30 -10.81 -30.36
CA VAL A 60 6.94 -11.12 -29.08
C VAL A 60 6.75 -9.97 -28.09
N ALA A 61 6.97 -8.73 -28.51
CA ALA A 61 6.79 -7.55 -27.67
C ALA A 61 5.33 -7.39 -27.21
N ILE A 62 4.35 -7.58 -28.11
CA ILE A 62 2.92 -7.53 -27.78
C ILE A 62 2.55 -8.65 -26.80
N ALA A 63 3.04 -9.86 -27.02
CA ALA A 63 2.80 -10.99 -26.13
C ALA A 63 3.39 -10.75 -24.73
N ALA A 64 4.62 -10.24 -24.66
CA ALA A 64 5.28 -9.88 -23.41
C ALA A 64 4.51 -8.80 -22.63
N GLU A 65 4.04 -7.76 -23.32
CA GLU A 65 3.25 -6.70 -22.68
C GLU A 65 1.90 -7.21 -22.19
N LYS A 66 1.21 -8.05 -22.98
CA LYS A 66 -0.03 -8.71 -22.54
C LYS A 66 0.20 -9.56 -21.30
N ALA A 67 1.27 -10.36 -21.26
CA ALA A 67 1.62 -11.17 -20.10
C ALA A 67 1.91 -10.29 -18.86
N ARG A 68 2.63 -9.18 -19.05
CA ARG A 68 2.91 -8.20 -17.98
C ARG A 68 1.62 -7.61 -17.41
N LEU A 69 0.70 -7.18 -18.28
CA LEU A 69 -0.59 -6.61 -17.86
C LEU A 69 -1.47 -7.64 -17.15
N THR A 70 -1.52 -8.88 -17.63
CA THR A 70 -2.25 -9.96 -16.95
C THR A 70 -1.68 -10.21 -15.55
N GLY A 71 -0.36 -10.32 -15.42
CA GLY A 71 0.29 -10.49 -14.12
C GLY A 71 0.04 -9.31 -13.17
N LEU A 72 -0.04 -8.07 -13.68
CA LEU A 72 -0.42 -6.90 -12.87
C LEU A 72 -1.88 -6.95 -12.42
N ARG A 73 -2.81 -7.39 -13.29
CA ARG A 73 -4.23 -7.55 -12.93
C ARG A 73 -4.42 -8.59 -11.84
N GLU A 74 -3.75 -9.73 -11.94
CA GLU A 74 -3.79 -10.77 -10.92
C GLU A 74 -3.23 -10.29 -9.58
N LYS A 75 -2.08 -9.60 -9.60
CA LYS A 75 -1.51 -8.98 -8.39
C LYS A 75 -2.47 -7.97 -7.78
N LEU A 76 -3.10 -7.12 -8.59
CA LEU A 76 -4.06 -6.13 -8.11
C LEU A 76 -5.30 -6.81 -7.51
N ALA A 77 -5.84 -7.85 -8.15
CA ALA A 77 -6.98 -8.60 -7.64
C ALA A 77 -6.66 -9.23 -6.28
N LYS A 78 -5.48 -9.85 -6.14
CA LYS A 78 -5.02 -10.40 -4.85
C LYS A 78 -4.90 -9.33 -3.78
N ARG A 79 -4.22 -8.21 -4.06
CA ARG A 79 -4.09 -7.09 -3.11
C ARG A 79 -5.44 -6.45 -2.77
N ASN A 80 -6.38 -6.45 -3.71
CA ASN A 80 -7.73 -5.96 -3.49
C ASN A 80 -8.50 -6.83 -2.49
N THR A 81 -8.36 -8.16 -2.56
CA THR A 81 -8.93 -9.06 -1.55
C THR A 81 -8.28 -8.83 -0.18
N GLU A 82 -6.95 -8.82 -0.13
CA GLU A 82 -6.21 -8.63 1.13
C GLU A 82 -6.56 -7.30 1.83
N ARG A 83 -6.70 -6.19 1.08
CA ARG A 83 -7.08 -4.90 1.68
C ARG A 83 -8.51 -4.89 2.23
N LEU A 84 -9.43 -5.64 1.62
CA LEU A 84 -10.82 -5.73 2.08
C LEU A 84 -10.91 -6.60 3.35
N GLU A 85 -10.16 -7.69 3.41
CA GLU A 85 -10.02 -8.50 4.62
C GLU A 85 -9.40 -7.69 5.78
N ALA A 86 -8.37 -6.90 5.50
CA ALA A 86 -7.77 -6.01 6.49
C ALA A 86 -8.78 -4.95 6.98
N ALA A 87 -9.58 -4.38 6.09
CA ALA A 87 -10.63 -3.43 6.45
C ALA A 87 -11.71 -4.07 7.34
N ALA A 88 -12.17 -5.29 7.01
CA ALA A 88 -13.14 -6.02 7.82
C ALA A 88 -12.61 -6.34 9.23
N LYS A 89 -11.33 -6.74 9.34
CA LYS A 89 -10.68 -6.97 10.64
C LYS A 89 -10.58 -5.68 11.46
N ALA A 90 -10.23 -4.57 10.82
CA ALA A 90 -10.17 -3.26 11.48
C ALA A 90 -11.55 -2.79 11.96
N GLU A 91 -12.60 -3.00 11.17
CA GLU A 91 -13.98 -2.70 11.57
C GLU A 91 -14.39 -3.51 12.80
N GLN A 92 -14.17 -4.83 12.78
CA GLN A 92 -14.52 -5.69 13.92
C GLN A 92 -13.78 -5.26 15.19
N ALA A 93 -12.47 -5.01 15.11
CA ALA A 93 -11.69 -4.53 16.24
C ALA A 93 -12.21 -3.18 16.78
N ALA A 94 -12.65 -2.27 15.91
CA ALA A 94 -13.23 -0.99 16.33
C ALA A 94 -14.58 -1.19 17.04
N ARG A 95 -15.42 -2.13 16.57
CA ARG A 95 -16.69 -2.48 17.24
C ARG A 95 -16.45 -3.11 18.60
N ASP A 96 -15.53 -4.06 18.69
CA ASP A 96 -15.17 -4.73 19.93
C ASP A 96 -14.62 -3.73 20.96
N LEU A 97 -13.79 -2.79 20.50
CA LEU A 97 -13.29 -1.70 21.33
C LEU A 97 -14.42 -0.82 21.88
N CYS A 98 -15.38 -0.43 21.04
CA CYS A 98 -16.53 0.36 21.48
C CYS A 98 -17.35 -0.37 22.57
N GLU A 99 -17.60 -1.67 22.41
CA GLU A 99 -18.32 -2.46 23.41
C GLU A 99 -17.52 -2.61 24.72
N ALA A 100 -16.22 -2.85 24.63
CA ALA A 100 -15.35 -2.91 25.81
C ALA A 100 -15.31 -1.58 26.58
N LEU A 101 -15.25 -0.44 25.87
CA LEU A 101 -15.25 0.88 26.49
C LEU A 101 -16.59 1.21 27.17
N LYS A 102 -17.72 0.82 26.56
CA LYS A 102 -19.05 0.97 27.19
C LYS A 102 -19.13 0.18 28.50
N LEU A 103 -18.67 -1.06 28.48
CA LEU A 103 -18.68 -1.91 29.68
C LEU A 103 -17.79 -1.32 30.78
N TRP A 104 -16.58 -0.88 30.44
CA TRP A 104 -15.69 -0.24 31.40
C TRP A 104 -16.31 1.04 31.98
N ALA A 105 -16.96 1.87 31.16
CA ALA A 105 -17.63 3.08 31.64
C ALA A 105 -18.79 2.75 32.60
N ALA A 106 -19.58 1.73 32.29
CA ALA A 106 -20.67 1.27 33.14
C ALA A 106 -20.14 0.77 34.50
N LEU A 107 -19.11 -0.09 34.49
CA LEU A 107 -18.53 -0.64 35.73
C LEU A 107 -17.89 0.44 36.62
N ASN A 108 -17.24 1.45 36.02
CA ASN A 108 -16.75 2.60 36.79
C ASN A 108 -17.90 3.44 37.36
N GLY A 109 -19.02 3.55 36.63
CA GLY A 109 -20.24 4.18 37.13
C GLY A 109 -20.84 3.43 38.34
N ASP A 110 -20.95 2.11 38.26
CA ASP A 110 -21.42 1.27 39.37
C ASP A 110 -20.49 1.41 40.59
N ALA A 111 -19.17 1.41 40.36
CA ALA A 111 -18.18 1.62 41.41
C ALA A 111 -18.31 3.02 42.05
N ALA A 112 -18.56 4.06 41.24
CA ALA A 112 -18.81 5.41 41.74
C ALA A 112 -20.05 5.48 42.64
N ASP A 113 -21.15 4.81 42.25
CA ASP A 113 -22.37 4.74 43.06
C ASP A 113 -22.13 4.03 44.39
N LEU A 114 -21.37 2.93 44.38
CA LEU A 114 -20.97 2.23 45.61
C LEU A 114 -20.09 3.11 46.51
N VAL A 115 -19.11 3.83 45.95
CA VAL A 115 -18.25 4.76 46.72
C VAL A 115 -19.07 5.88 47.37
N ARG A 116 -20.07 6.41 46.68
CA ARG A 116 -20.99 7.41 47.25
C ARG A 116 -21.84 6.81 48.37
N ALA A 117 -22.34 5.59 48.19
CA ALA A 117 -23.13 4.90 49.19
C ALA A 117 -22.34 4.56 50.47
N LEU A 118 -21.08 4.17 50.33
CA LEU A 118 -20.18 3.84 51.45
C LEU A 118 -19.73 5.06 52.26
N ASN A 119 -19.82 6.26 51.69
CA ASN A 119 -19.47 7.50 52.37
C ASN A 119 -20.69 8.41 52.56
N PRO A 120 -21.65 8.10 53.46
CA PRO A 120 -22.89 8.87 53.61
C PRO A 120 -22.76 10.19 54.40
N GLN A 121 -21.72 10.35 55.25
CA GLN A 121 -21.55 11.52 56.15
C GLN A 121 -21.06 12.80 55.44
N SER A 122 -21.44 12.94 54.18
CA SER A 122 -20.56 13.50 53.17
C SER A 122 -21.12 14.70 52.42
N GLY A 123 -22.43 14.86 52.50
CA GLY A 123 -23.14 15.97 51.88
C GLY A 123 -23.37 15.79 50.36
N PRO A 124 -24.33 16.54 49.81
CA PRO A 124 -24.93 16.36 48.48
C PRO A 124 -24.08 16.82 47.28
N LYS A 125 -22.80 17.14 47.48
CA LYS A 125 -21.86 17.61 46.42
C LYS A 125 -20.69 16.63 46.16
N ARG A 126 -20.81 15.35 46.52
CA ARG A 126 -19.65 14.43 46.47
C ARG A 126 -19.51 13.71 45.13
N SER A 127 -18.54 14.22 44.37
CA SER A 127 -17.82 13.51 43.32
C SER A 127 -17.31 12.16 43.85
N ALA A 128 -17.44 11.09 43.06
CA ALA A 128 -16.72 9.83 43.28
C ALA A 128 -15.30 9.92 42.69
N GLY A 129 -14.76 11.15 42.69
CA GLY A 129 -13.45 11.52 42.18
C GLY A 129 -13.20 10.96 40.80
N LEU A 130 -12.19 10.10 40.72
CA LEU A 130 -11.72 9.52 39.47
C LEU A 130 -12.69 8.46 38.92
N LEU A 131 -13.62 7.93 39.71
CA LEU A 131 -14.63 6.99 39.21
C LEU A 131 -15.80 7.71 38.51
N ASP A 132 -15.93 9.03 38.67
CA ASP A 132 -16.97 9.79 37.98
C ASP A 132 -16.88 9.61 36.46
N ARG A 133 -18.06 9.64 35.82
CA ARG A 133 -18.20 9.41 34.38
C ARG A 133 -17.28 10.31 33.54
N ASN A 134 -17.27 11.61 33.84
CA ASN A 134 -16.44 12.57 33.10
C ASN A 134 -14.94 12.26 33.23
N GLU A 135 -14.48 11.93 34.44
CA GLU A 135 -13.07 11.57 34.67
C GLU A 135 -12.69 10.25 33.99
N THR A 136 -13.60 9.28 33.99
CA THR A 136 -13.44 8.01 33.27
C THR A 136 -13.33 8.23 31.76
N GLU A 137 -14.23 9.02 31.16
CA GLU A 137 -14.21 9.34 29.73
C GLU A 137 -12.92 10.10 29.34
N ILE A 138 -12.46 11.03 30.18
CA ILE A 138 -11.19 11.74 29.98
C ILE A 138 -10.02 10.75 29.99
N ARG A 139 -9.94 9.82 30.95
CA ARG A 139 -8.87 8.82 30.98
C ARG A 139 -8.92 7.88 29.78
N MET A 140 -10.08 7.36 29.43
CA MET A 140 -10.27 6.52 28.24
C MET A 140 -9.76 7.23 26.98
N SER A 141 -10.10 8.51 26.79
CA SER A 141 -9.63 9.28 25.64
C SER A 141 -8.10 9.39 25.57
N ARG A 142 -7.43 9.49 26.73
CA ARG A 142 -5.96 9.55 26.83
C ARG A 142 -5.30 8.20 26.57
N PHE A 143 -5.89 7.11 27.09
CA PHE A 143 -5.44 5.75 26.78
C PHE A 143 -5.54 5.46 25.27
N LEU A 144 -6.68 5.79 24.66
CA LEU A 144 -6.90 5.64 23.23
C LEU A 144 -5.92 6.47 22.40
N ALA A 145 -5.72 7.74 22.74
CA ALA A 145 -4.79 8.61 22.03
C ALA A 145 -3.35 8.04 22.02
N ASN A 146 -2.89 7.45 23.13
CA ASN A 146 -1.57 6.83 23.20
C ASN A 146 -1.48 5.53 22.38
N VAL A 147 -2.49 4.65 22.46
CA VAL A 147 -2.53 3.41 21.66
C VAL A 147 -2.65 3.69 20.17
N MET A 148 -3.33 4.77 19.78
CA MET A 148 -3.50 5.15 18.38
C MET A 148 -2.31 5.91 17.79
N LYS A 149 -1.38 6.41 18.62
CA LYS A 149 -0.19 7.16 18.18
C LYS A 149 0.64 6.44 17.09
N PRO A 150 0.87 5.12 17.14
CA PRO A 150 1.59 4.41 16.08
C PRO A 150 0.91 4.47 14.70
N LEU A 151 -0.41 4.69 14.62
CA LEU A 151 -1.13 4.81 13.34
C LEU A 151 -0.67 6.04 12.52
N THR A 152 -0.18 7.08 13.19
CA THR A 152 0.16 8.37 12.55
C THR A 152 1.67 8.68 12.59
N GLY A 153 2.47 7.84 13.24
CA GLY A 153 3.91 8.04 13.42
C GLY A 153 4.21 9.31 14.22
N ILE A 154 5.10 10.18 13.70
CA ILE A 154 5.39 11.50 14.28
C ILE A 154 4.21 12.48 14.05
N GLY A 155 3.32 12.16 13.11
CA GLY A 155 2.12 12.94 12.85
C GLY A 155 1.10 12.82 13.98
N ARG A 156 0.28 13.86 14.17
CA ARG A 156 -0.81 13.90 15.17
C ARG A 156 -2.19 13.71 14.55
N LYS A 157 -2.27 13.30 13.28
CA LYS A 157 -3.52 13.28 12.54
C LYS A 157 -3.69 12.02 11.71
N LEU A 158 -4.88 11.44 11.78
CA LEU A 158 -5.36 10.41 10.87
C LEU A 158 -6.54 10.99 10.09
N GLY A 159 -6.27 11.52 8.89
CA GLY A 159 -7.25 12.29 8.13
C GLY A 159 -7.81 13.46 8.95
N PRO A 160 -9.14 13.57 9.17
CA PRO A 160 -9.73 14.63 9.97
C PRO A 160 -9.59 14.44 11.50
N ILE A 161 -9.18 13.26 11.97
CA ILE A 161 -9.02 12.96 13.40
C ILE A 161 -7.68 13.54 13.87
N THR A 162 -7.70 14.34 14.93
CA THR A 162 -6.49 14.89 15.58
C THR A 162 -6.29 14.26 16.95
N PHE A 163 -5.13 13.66 17.16
CA PHE A 163 -4.72 13.09 18.44
C PHE A 163 -4.05 14.15 19.30
N PRO A 164 -4.47 14.33 20.55
CA PRO A 164 -3.81 15.26 21.45
C PRO A 164 -2.43 14.73 21.85
N ASP A 165 -1.51 15.64 22.13
CA ASP A 165 -0.19 15.30 22.65
C ASP A 165 -0.28 15.17 24.18
N TYR A 166 -0.31 13.93 24.67
CA TYR A 166 -0.42 13.65 26.10
C TYR A 166 0.87 13.05 26.65
N TRP A 167 1.13 13.32 27.93
CA TRP A 167 2.25 12.75 28.67
C TRP A 167 2.17 11.22 28.74
N ASN A 168 3.34 10.58 28.71
CA ASN A 168 3.58 9.13 28.61
C ASN A 168 3.00 8.26 29.75
N ARG A 169 2.27 8.83 30.71
CA ARG A 169 1.77 8.11 31.90
C ARG A 169 0.57 7.19 31.61
N PHE A 170 -0.03 7.32 30.42
CA PHE A 170 -1.13 6.47 29.94
C PHE A 170 -0.63 5.50 28.85
N ASP A 171 0.68 5.40 28.65
CA ASP A 171 1.31 4.40 27.79
C ASP A 171 1.61 3.13 28.61
N GLY A 172 1.20 1.97 28.09
CA GLY A 172 1.34 0.68 28.76
C GLY A 172 0.02 -0.03 29.06
N GLU A 173 0.03 -0.93 30.04
CA GLU A 173 -1.11 -1.78 30.37
C GLU A 173 -2.24 -1.00 31.08
N TRP A 174 -3.34 -0.76 30.37
CA TRP A 174 -4.45 0.09 30.84
C TRP A 174 -4.99 -0.33 32.20
N ALA A 175 -5.13 -1.63 32.46
CA ALA A 175 -5.64 -2.15 33.73
C ALA A 175 -4.72 -1.82 34.93
N LYS A 176 -3.39 -1.89 34.74
CA LYS A 176 -2.42 -1.54 35.79
C LYS A 176 -2.47 -0.05 36.10
N ILE A 177 -2.54 0.77 35.05
CA ILE A 177 -2.60 2.24 35.18
C ILE A 177 -3.92 2.65 35.82
N GLU A 178 -5.05 2.12 35.36
CA GLU A 178 -6.37 2.40 35.93
C GLU A 178 -6.41 2.04 37.42
N ARG A 179 -5.96 0.82 37.78
CA ARG A 179 -5.86 0.42 39.19
C ARG A 179 -5.01 1.40 40.00
N SER A 180 -3.84 1.80 39.51
CA SER A 180 -2.97 2.74 40.24
C SER A 180 -3.64 4.10 40.51
N LEU A 181 -4.60 4.49 39.68
CA LEU A 181 -5.32 5.76 39.79
C LEU A 181 -6.53 5.63 40.70
N THR A 182 -7.35 4.58 40.57
CA THR A 182 -8.65 4.46 41.24
C THR A 182 -8.60 3.70 42.56
N GLU A 183 -7.62 2.80 42.74
CA GLU A 183 -7.49 1.98 43.96
C GLU A 183 -7.39 2.81 45.24
N PRO A 184 -6.64 3.93 45.33
CA PRO A 184 -6.59 4.73 46.55
C PRO A 184 -7.97 5.27 46.97
N GLU A 185 -8.81 5.62 46.00
CA GLU A 185 -10.17 6.12 46.24
C GLU A 185 -11.11 5.01 46.70
N ILE A 186 -11.03 3.84 46.04
CA ILE A 186 -11.77 2.64 46.46
C ILE A 186 -11.38 2.23 47.88
N GLN A 187 -10.08 2.16 48.18
CA GLN A 187 -9.58 1.80 49.50
C GLN A 187 -9.97 2.83 50.58
N SER A 188 -9.98 4.12 50.24
CA SER A 188 -10.47 5.17 51.14
C SER A 188 -11.95 4.96 51.48
N ALA A 189 -12.78 4.67 50.48
CA ALA A 189 -14.21 4.40 50.69
C ALA A 189 -14.46 3.12 51.49
N LEU A 190 -13.66 2.07 51.28
CA LEU A 190 -13.78 0.81 52.02
C LEU A 190 -13.36 0.94 53.49
N LYS A 191 -12.40 1.81 53.80
CA LYS A 191 -11.94 2.06 55.18
C LYS A 191 -12.96 2.84 56.00
N GLY A 192 -13.84 3.61 55.35
CA GLY A 192 -14.85 4.41 56.01
C GLY A 192 -14.28 5.62 56.76
N PRO A 193 -15.16 6.46 57.35
CA PRO A 193 -14.78 7.72 57.99
C PRO A 193 -13.99 7.57 59.29
N ASP A 194 -13.98 6.38 59.92
CA ASP A 194 -13.33 6.14 61.23
C ASP A 194 -11.84 5.73 61.11
N ALA A 195 -11.27 5.71 59.91
CA ALA A 195 -9.92 5.20 59.65
C ALA A 195 -8.81 6.28 59.65
N TRP A 196 -9.11 7.49 60.14
CA TRP A 196 -8.17 8.61 60.27
C TRP A 196 -8.20 9.19 61.69
#